data_AF-A0A9E4R2Z7-F1
#
_entry.id   AF-A0A9E4R2Z7-F1
#
_cell.length_a   1.000
_cell.length_b   1.000
_cell.length_c   1.000
_cell.angle_alpha   90.00
_cell.angle_beta   90.00
_cell.angle_gamma   90.00
#
_symmetry.space_group_name_H-M   'P 1'
#
loop_
_entity.id
_entity.type
_entity.pdbx_description
1 polymer ?
#
loop_
_entity_poly.entity_id
_entity_poly.type
_entity_poly.pdbx_seq_one_letter_code
_entity_poly.pdbx_strand_id
1 'polypeptide(L)'
;MTTTDWGSIYKELGARPVINATGSVTMLGGSTPVAEVREAMDRADGAYVPLMELEERAGEVIAKMVDVPAAYITSGAGSALTLATAACMAGDDDAKIQQLPNTTGMKNEILIQTRQRYWYDRCLELAGAKLVQFGSAEGTSREDLERAIGP
;
A
#
# COMPACT_ATOMS: atom_id res chain seq x y z
N MET A 1 -14.78 -2.89 -42.21
CA MET A 1 -15.44 -2.90 -40.89
C MET A 1 -14.36 -3.06 -39.84
N THR A 2 -14.02 -2.00 -39.11
CA THR A 2 -13.09 -2.09 -37.97
C THR A 2 -13.81 -2.82 -36.85
N THR A 3 -13.74 -4.15 -36.83
CA THR A 3 -13.96 -4.90 -35.60
C THR A 3 -12.81 -4.52 -34.67
N THR A 4 -13.03 -3.51 -33.85
CA THR A 4 -12.05 -3.10 -32.86
C THR A 4 -11.80 -4.31 -31.97
N ASP A 5 -10.56 -4.80 -31.96
CA ASP A 5 -10.05 -5.86 -31.07
C ASP A 5 -10.08 -5.45 -29.58
N TRP A 6 -10.80 -4.37 -29.27
CA TRP A 6 -10.89 -3.77 -27.97
C TRP A 6 -11.54 -4.76 -26.98
N GLY A 7 -10.74 -5.11 -25.97
CA GLY A 7 -11.10 -6.07 -24.93
C GLY A 7 -11.30 -7.50 -25.44
N SER A 8 -10.69 -7.89 -26.57
CA SER A 8 -10.74 -9.25 -27.10
C SER A 8 -10.34 -10.30 -26.08
N ILE A 9 -9.22 -10.09 -25.37
CA ILE A 9 -8.78 -10.98 -24.30
C ILE A 9 -9.84 -11.20 -23.22
N TYR A 10 -10.63 -10.18 -22.87
CA TYR A 10 -11.73 -10.32 -21.90
C TYR A 10 -12.93 -11.04 -22.53
N LYS A 11 -13.23 -10.80 -23.81
CA LYS A 11 -14.30 -11.48 -24.54
C LYS A 11 -14.01 -12.97 -24.71
N GLU A 12 -12.76 -13.35 -24.96
CA GLU A 12 -12.30 -14.74 -25.02
C GLU A 12 -12.53 -15.47 -23.69
N LEU A 13 -12.32 -14.77 -22.56
CA LEU A 13 -12.65 -15.25 -21.22
C LEU A 13 -14.16 -15.23 -20.90
N GLY A 14 -15.02 -14.80 -21.83
CA GLY A 14 -16.47 -14.68 -21.62
C GLY A 14 -16.91 -13.45 -20.83
N ALA A 15 -16.00 -12.52 -20.54
CA ALA A 15 -16.29 -11.27 -19.85
C ALA A 15 -16.67 -10.14 -20.82
N ARG A 16 -17.40 -9.14 -20.31
CA ARG A 16 -17.84 -7.98 -21.09
C ARG A 16 -16.93 -6.77 -20.80
N PRO A 17 -16.14 -6.28 -21.77
CA PRO A 17 -15.35 -5.07 -21.56
C PRO A 17 -16.24 -3.83 -21.46
N VAL A 18 -15.80 -2.83 -20.70
CA VAL A 18 -16.57 -1.61 -20.39
C VAL A 18 -15.76 -0.34 -20.67
N ILE A 19 -16.44 0.71 -21.11
CA ILE A 19 -15.86 2.05 -21.20
C ILE A 19 -16.01 2.69 -19.82
N ASN A 20 -14.89 2.96 -19.16
CA ASN A 20 -14.88 3.62 -17.86
C ASN A 20 -14.84 5.15 -18.04
N ALA A 21 -15.91 5.84 -17.64
CA ALA A 21 -16.03 7.29 -17.61
C ALA A 21 -16.22 7.86 -16.19
N THR A 22 -15.96 7.05 -15.15
CA THR A 22 -16.14 7.44 -13.74
C THR A 22 -14.83 7.73 -13.00
N GLY A 23 -13.68 7.60 -13.68
CA GLY A 23 -12.34 7.81 -13.13
C GLY A 23 -11.65 6.51 -12.70
N SER A 24 -10.70 6.57 -11.76
CA SER A 24 -9.99 5.39 -11.28
C SER A 24 -10.85 4.57 -10.31
N VAL A 25 -11.42 3.46 -10.79
CA VAL A 25 -12.35 2.62 -10.02
C VAL A 25 -11.72 1.28 -9.71
N THR A 26 -11.58 0.94 -8.42
CA THR A 26 -10.99 -0.33 -7.96
C THR A 26 -11.68 -1.55 -8.56
N MET A 27 -13.02 -1.55 -8.61
CA MET A 27 -13.81 -2.66 -9.18
C MET A 27 -13.61 -2.84 -10.70
N LEU A 28 -13.01 -1.86 -11.37
CA LEU A 28 -12.69 -1.91 -12.80
C LEU A 28 -11.18 -2.05 -13.06
N GLY A 29 -10.39 -2.34 -12.03
CA GLY A 29 -8.94 -2.50 -12.15
C GLY A 29 -8.14 -1.19 -12.06
N GLY A 30 -8.78 -0.09 -11.65
CA GLY A 30 -8.11 1.20 -11.46
C GLY A 30 -7.88 1.96 -12.77
N SER A 31 -6.63 2.33 -13.02
CA SER A 31 -6.20 3.08 -14.20
C SER A 31 -5.50 2.18 -15.22
N THR A 32 -5.61 2.51 -16.49
CA THR A 32 -4.85 1.82 -17.54
C THR A 32 -3.47 2.49 -17.71
N PRO A 33 -2.38 1.71 -17.85
CA PRO A 33 -1.05 2.30 -18.07
C PRO A 33 -1.01 3.12 -19.37
N VAL A 34 -0.31 4.25 -19.33
CA VAL A 34 0.01 5.07 -20.52
C VAL A 34 1.02 4.35 -21.41
N ALA A 35 1.14 4.78 -22.68
CA ALA A 35 1.95 4.09 -23.69
C ALA A 35 3.42 3.90 -23.25
N GLU A 36 4.02 4.95 -22.68
CA GLU A 36 5.42 4.93 -22.20
C GLU A 36 5.65 3.87 -21.12
N VAL A 37 4.68 3.65 -20.23
CA VAL A 37 4.77 2.60 -19.19
C VAL A 37 4.67 1.21 -19.81
N ARG A 38 3.78 1.02 -20.79
CA ARG A 38 3.64 -0.27 -21.48
C ARG A 38 4.91 -0.65 -22.23
N GLU A 39 5.51 0.31 -22.93
CA GLU A 39 6.77 0.10 -23.64
C GLU A 39 7.91 -0.28 -22.67
N ALA A 40 7.98 0.36 -21.50
CA ALA A 40 8.96 0.02 -20.48
C ALA A 40 8.76 -1.40 -19.93
N MET A 41 7.51 -1.82 -19.70
CA MET A 41 7.17 -3.18 -19.28
C MET A 41 7.59 -4.21 -20.35
N ASP A 42 7.27 -3.97 -21.62
CA ASP A 42 7.64 -4.87 -22.73
C ASP A 42 9.16 -5.00 -22.87
N ARG A 43 9.91 -3.92 -22.67
CA ARG A 43 11.39 -3.95 -22.68
C ARG A 43 11.97 -4.71 -21.49
N ALA A 44 11.33 -4.64 -20.33
CA ALA A 44 11.78 -5.33 -19.12
C ALA A 44 11.54 -6.85 -19.19
N ASP A 45 10.47 -7.29 -19.87
CA ASP A 45 10.07 -8.70 -20.00
C ASP A 45 11.17 -9.59 -20.63
N GLY A 46 12.07 -9.00 -21.43
CA GLY A 46 13.16 -9.71 -22.10
C GLY A 46 14.42 -9.96 -21.28
N ALA A 47 14.47 -9.58 -19.99
CA ALA A 47 15.69 -9.63 -19.19
C ALA A 47 15.47 -10.04 -17.73
N TYR A 48 16.51 -10.61 -17.10
CA TYR A 48 16.54 -10.90 -15.67
C TYR A 48 17.35 -9.84 -14.92
N VAL A 49 16.95 -9.55 -13.68
CA VAL A 49 17.65 -8.64 -12.76
C VAL A 49 17.50 -9.16 -11.32
N PRO A 50 18.50 -8.99 -10.45
CA PRO A 50 18.31 -9.20 -9.02
C PRO A 50 17.22 -8.25 -8.48
N LEU A 51 16.13 -8.80 -7.96
CA LEU A 51 14.98 -7.99 -7.54
C LEU A 51 15.31 -7.01 -6.40
N MET A 52 16.23 -7.39 -5.50
CA MET A 52 16.73 -6.50 -4.45
C MET A 52 17.40 -5.26 -5.02
N GLU A 53 18.19 -5.40 -6.09
CA GLU A 53 18.84 -4.28 -6.76
C GLU A 53 17.80 -3.41 -7.48
N LEU A 54 16.84 -4.03 -8.17
CA LEU A 54 15.76 -3.30 -8.84
C LEU A 54 14.94 -2.45 -7.84
N GLU A 55 14.60 -3.02 -6.69
CA GLU A 55 13.87 -2.33 -5.62
C GLU A 55 14.65 -1.14 -5.07
N GLU A 56 15.94 -1.31 -4.77
CA GLU A 56 16.82 -0.23 -4.30
C GLU A 56 16.88 0.91 -5.33
N ARG A 57 17.15 0.59 -6.60
CA ARG A 57 17.24 1.59 -7.69
C ARG A 57 15.93 2.31 -7.93
N ALA A 58 14.81 1.60 -7.93
CA ALA A 58 13.51 2.22 -8.11
C ALA A 58 13.14 3.09 -6.90
N GLY A 59 13.50 2.67 -5.69
CA GLY A 59 13.39 3.46 -4.46
C GLY A 59 14.16 4.77 -4.52
N GLU A 60 15.43 4.76 -4.95
CA GLU A 60 16.27 5.96 -5.13
C GLU A 60 15.59 6.99 -6.07
N VAL A 61 15.03 6.51 -7.18
CA VAL A 61 14.33 7.37 -8.16
C VAL A 61 13.10 8.02 -7.53
N ILE A 62 12.26 7.25 -6.83
CA ILE A 62 11.05 7.77 -6.18
C ILE A 62 11.41 8.74 -5.05
N ALA A 63 12.41 8.39 -4.22
CA ALA A 63 12.87 9.21 -3.12
C ALA A 63 13.30 10.60 -3.61
N LYS A 64 14.03 10.67 -4.72
CA LYS A 64 14.41 11.92 -5.38
C LYS A 64 13.19 12.70 -5.92
N MET A 65 12.19 12.02 -6.47
CA MET A 65 10.99 12.67 -7.02
C MET A 65 10.14 13.37 -5.95
N VAL A 66 10.08 12.80 -4.74
CA VAL A 66 9.22 13.30 -3.65
C VAL A 66 10.01 13.99 -2.51
N ASP A 67 11.32 14.18 -2.70
CA ASP A 67 12.24 14.85 -1.76
C ASP A 67 12.24 14.23 -0.36
N VAL A 68 12.48 12.91 -0.30
CA VAL A 68 12.61 12.15 0.96
C VAL A 68 13.94 11.38 1.01
N PRO A 69 14.44 11.01 2.20
CA PRO A 69 15.70 10.29 2.32
C PRO A 69 15.70 8.89 1.70
N ALA A 70 14.54 8.23 1.67
CA ALA A 70 14.38 6.88 1.12
C ALA A 70 12.92 6.62 0.74
N ALA A 71 12.71 5.72 -0.22
CA ALA A 71 11.40 5.21 -0.60
C ALA A 71 11.47 3.69 -0.80
N TYR A 72 10.43 2.99 -0.37
CA TYR A 72 10.33 1.54 -0.48
C TYR A 72 9.07 1.16 -1.27
N ILE A 73 9.22 0.25 -2.23
CA ILE A 73 8.13 -0.14 -3.13
C ILE A 73 7.49 -1.41 -2.61
N THR A 74 6.17 -1.37 -2.42
CA THR A 74 5.40 -2.54 -2.02
C THR A 74 4.44 -2.97 -3.12
N SER A 75 3.85 -4.15 -2.96
CA SER A 75 2.82 -4.66 -3.89
C SER A 75 1.53 -3.82 -3.93
N GLY A 76 1.34 -2.89 -2.99
CA GLY A 76 0.21 -1.98 -2.92
C GLY A 76 0.09 -1.27 -1.57
N ALA A 77 -0.87 -0.33 -1.46
CA ALA A 77 -1.05 0.47 -0.25
C ALA A 77 -1.34 -0.38 1.02
N GLY A 78 -2.07 -1.48 0.88
CA GLY A 78 -2.39 -2.37 2.00
C GLY A 78 -1.15 -3.06 2.57
N SER A 79 -0.27 -3.56 1.69
CA SER A 79 1.01 -4.13 2.13
C SER A 79 1.96 -3.06 2.65
N ALA A 80 1.90 -1.83 2.12
CA ALA A 80 2.65 -0.70 2.68
C ALA A 80 2.22 -0.40 4.13
N LEU A 81 0.91 -0.36 4.42
CA LEU A 81 0.43 -0.17 5.79
C LEU A 81 0.91 -1.30 6.72
N THR A 82 0.80 -2.56 6.27
CA THR A 82 1.26 -3.71 7.06
C THR A 82 2.76 -3.68 7.33
N LEU A 83 3.59 -3.44 6.31
CA LEU A 83 5.05 -3.39 6.43
C LEU A 83 5.51 -2.18 7.25
N ALA A 84 4.90 -1.01 7.07
CA ALA A 84 5.19 0.16 7.88
C ALA A 84 4.87 -0.09 9.36
N THR A 85 3.73 -0.73 9.66
CA THR A 85 3.40 -1.13 11.03
C THR A 85 4.42 -2.11 11.61
N ALA A 86 4.79 -3.15 10.85
CA ALA A 86 5.80 -4.11 11.26
C ALA A 86 7.14 -3.42 11.59
N ALA A 87 7.60 -2.54 10.70
CA ALA A 87 8.83 -1.78 10.87
C ALA A 87 8.80 -0.87 12.11
N CYS A 88 7.69 -0.16 12.34
CA CYS A 88 7.55 0.71 13.52
C CYS A 88 7.54 -0.08 14.84
N MET A 89 7.00 -1.30 14.87
CA MET A 89 6.93 -2.12 16.09
C MET A 89 8.22 -2.91 16.36
N ALA A 90 8.83 -3.48 15.32
CA ALA A 90 9.99 -4.36 15.45
C ALA A 90 11.33 -3.61 15.34
N GLY A 91 11.40 -2.54 14.55
CA GLY A 91 12.65 -1.87 14.22
C GLY A 91 13.59 -2.80 13.44
N ASP A 92 14.85 -2.83 13.85
CA ASP A 92 15.94 -3.68 13.34
C ASP A 92 16.22 -4.91 14.23
N ASP A 93 15.34 -5.21 15.18
CA ASP A 93 15.48 -6.33 16.10
C ASP A 93 15.01 -7.65 15.44
N ASP A 94 15.96 -8.47 15.00
CA ASP A 94 15.69 -9.76 14.33
C ASP A 94 14.75 -10.67 15.12
N ALA A 95 14.84 -10.68 16.46
CA ALA A 95 13.98 -11.51 17.29
C ALA A 95 12.53 -11.03 17.21
N LYS A 96 12.30 -9.71 17.25
CA LYS A 96 10.97 -9.12 17.07
C LYS A 96 10.44 -9.32 15.65
N ILE A 97 11.28 -9.14 14.63
CA ILE A 97 10.91 -9.36 13.22
C ILE A 97 10.40 -10.80 13.02
N GLN A 98 11.11 -11.79 13.56
CA GLN A 98 10.70 -13.20 13.51
C GLN A 98 9.46 -13.49 14.36
N GLN A 99 9.21 -12.73 15.42
CA GLN A 99 8.07 -12.92 16.32
C GLN A 99 6.74 -12.48 15.70
N LEU A 100 6.75 -11.50 14.79
CA LEU A 100 5.54 -10.99 14.14
C LEU A 100 4.78 -12.10 13.40
N PRO A 101 3.43 -12.10 13.42
CA PRO A 101 2.55 -11.06 13.97
C PRO A 101 2.22 -11.24 15.47
N ASN A 102 2.88 -12.16 16.19
CA ASN A 102 2.71 -12.23 17.63
C ASN A 102 3.43 -11.06 18.29
N THR A 103 2.67 -10.09 18.81
CA THR A 103 3.22 -8.87 19.41
C THR A 103 3.33 -8.93 20.94
N THR A 104 3.31 -10.12 21.54
CA THR A 104 3.47 -10.30 22.98
C THR A 104 4.78 -9.66 23.46
N GLY A 105 4.71 -8.75 24.42
CA GLY A 105 5.89 -8.04 24.97
C GLY A 105 6.41 -6.91 24.08
N MET A 106 5.73 -6.54 22.99
CA MET A 106 6.09 -5.43 22.11
C MET A 106 5.15 -4.23 22.31
N LYS A 107 5.64 -3.01 22.04
CA LYS A 107 4.75 -1.85 21.84
C LYS A 107 4.02 -2.07 20.51
N ASN A 108 2.68 -2.17 20.54
CA ASN A 108 1.88 -2.58 19.38
C ASN A 108 0.60 -1.76 19.16
N GLU A 109 0.46 -0.62 19.84
CA GLU A 109 -0.70 0.23 19.71
C GLU A 109 -0.48 1.30 18.64
N ILE A 110 -1.42 1.41 17.71
CA ILE A 110 -1.45 2.48 16.70
C ILE A 110 -2.65 3.37 16.98
N LEU A 111 -2.37 4.64 17.28
CA LEU A 111 -3.39 5.64 17.49
C LEU A 111 -4.05 6.01 16.15
N ILE A 112 -5.38 5.96 16.09
CA ILE A 112 -6.16 6.34 14.91
C ILE A 112 -7.33 7.23 15.32
N GLN A 113 -7.56 8.32 14.57
CA GLN A 113 -8.69 9.19 14.85
C GLN A 113 -10.00 8.45 14.61
N THR A 114 -10.96 8.56 15.54
CA THR A 114 -12.28 7.92 15.44
C THR A 114 -12.97 8.23 14.11
N ARG A 115 -12.88 9.48 13.61
CA ARG A 115 -13.49 9.90 12.33
C ARG A 115 -12.78 9.36 11.08
N GLN A 116 -11.54 8.91 11.21
CA GLN A 116 -10.74 8.40 10.10
C GLN A 116 -10.83 6.88 9.97
N ARG A 117 -11.61 6.22 10.82
CA ARG A 117 -11.87 4.77 10.69
C ARG A 117 -12.52 4.47 9.35
N TYR A 118 -11.95 3.52 8.62
CA TYR A 118 -12.51 3.00 7.39
C TYR A 118 -11.96 1.60 7.12
N TRP A 119 -12.63 0.78 6.32
CA TRP A 119 -12.37 -0.66 6.22
C TRP A 119 -10.92 -1.09 5.85
N TYR A 120 -10.08 -0.18 5.35
CA TYR A 120 -8.70 -0.48 4.96
C TYR A 120 -7.70 -0.26 6.09
N ASP A 121 -8.06 0.48 7.13
CA ASP A 121 -7.19 0.71 8.30
C ASP A 121 -6.78 -0.59 9.00
N ARG A 122 -7.61 -1.63 8.92
CA ARG A 122 -7.32 -3.01 9.37
C ARG A 122 -6.03 -3.59 8.78
N CYS A 123 -5.52 -3.07 7.66
CA CYS A 123 -4.23 -3.48 7.13
C CYS A 123 -3.07 -3.22 8.11
N LEU A 124 -3.22 -2.23 8.99
CA LEU A 124 -2.27 -1.97 10.07
C LEU A 124 -2.24 -3.13 11.09
N GLU A 125 -3.38 -3.77 11.33
CA GLU A 125 -3.51 -4.89 12.29
C GLU A 125 -2.92 -6.21 11.77
N LEU A 126 -2.66 -6.32 10.45
CA LEU A 126 -2.13 -7.55 9.85
C LEU A 126 -0.71 -7.90 10.34
N ALA A 127 0.04 -6.92 10.81
CA ALA A 127 1.33 -7.14 11.47
C ALA A 127 1.19 -7.45 12.98
N GLY A 128 -0.03 -7.57 13.50
CA GLY A 128 -0.32 -7.85 14.92
C GLY A 128 -0.48 -6.62 15.80
N ALA A 129 -0.59 -5.43 15.21
CA ALA A 129 -0.89 -4.20 15.93
C ALA A 129 -2.35 -4.13 16.38
N LYS A 130 -2.62 -3.26 17.36
CA LYS A 130 -3.95 -2.93 17.85
C LYS A 130 -4.26 -1.47 17.54
N LEU A 131 -5.39 -1.24 16.88
CA LEU A 131 -5.87 0.11 16.64
C LEU A 131 -6.52 0.68 17.91
N VAL A 132 -5.96 1.78 18.41
CA VAL A 132 -6.49 2.53 19.56
C VAL A 132 -7.10 3.82 19.04
N GLN A 133 -8.42 3.93 19.20
CA GLN A 133 -9.16 5.09 18.72
C GLN A 133 -9.06 6.26 19.70
N PHE A 134 -8.95 7.48 19.17
CA PHE A 134 -9.02 8.70 19.96
C PHE A 134 -9.87 9.78 19.27
N GLY A 135 -10.35 10.74 20.05
CA GLY A 135 -11.37 11.70 19.61
C GLY A 135 -12.76 11.06 19.49
N SER A 136 -13.72 11.79 18.93
CA SER A 136 -15.13 11.34 18.76
C SER A 136 -15.57 11.37 17.29
N ALA A 137 -16.82 11.01 17.01
CA ALA A 137 -17.38 11.08 15.66
C ALA A 137 -17.58 12.54 15.16
N GLU A 138 -17.58 13.49 16.09
CA GLU A 138 -17.89 14.90 15.90
C GLU A 138 -16.60 15.69 15.66
N GLY A 139 -15.50 15.30 16.32
CA GLY A 139 -14.22 15.97 16.16
C GLY A 139 -13.06 15.32 16.89
N THR A 140 -11.89 15.91 16.72
CA THR A 140 -10.65 15.50 17.39
C THR A 140 -9.82 16.74 17.65
N SER A 141 -9.31 16.87 18.87
CA SER A 141 -8.42 17.96 19.31
C SER A 141 -6.98 17.47 19.44
N ARG A 142 -6.04 18.40 19.63
CA ARG A 142 -4.64 18.08 19.94
C ARG A 142 -4.54 17.34 21.28
N GLU A 143 -5.30 17.79 22.26
CA GLU A 143 -5.31 17.26 23.62
C GLU A 143 -5.86 15.83 23.64
N ASP A 144 -6.77 15.47 22.72
CA ASP A 144 -7.23 14.08 22.56
C ASP A 144 -6.09 13.15 22.13
N LEU A 145 -5.25 13.60 21.20
CA LEU A 145 -4.08 12.83 20.76
C LEU A 145 -3.08 12.69 21.91
N GLU A 146 -2.73 13.79 22.57
CA GLU A 146 -1.75 13.79 23.66
C GLU A 146 -2.17 12.87 24.81
N ARG A 147 -3.45 12.86 25.18
CA ARG A 147 -4.00 11.94 26.20
C ARG A 147 -4.01 10.48 25.77
N ALA A 148 -4.06 10.21 24.47
CA ALA A 148 -4.11 8.85 23.93
C ALA A 148 -2.72 8.21 23.84
N ILE A 149 -1.63 8.98 23.93
CA ILE A 149 -0.27 8.44 23.94
C ILE A 149 -0.05 7.67 25.25
N GLY A 150 0.15 6.35 25.11
CA GLY A 150 0.48 5.45 26.22
C GLY A 150 1.90 5.64 26.79
N PRO A 151 2.27 4.86 27.81
CA PRO A 151 3.60 4.91 28.43
C PRO A 151 4.77 4.51 27.51
#